data_AF-A0A7X6PER9-F1
#
_entry.id   AF-A0A7X6PER9-F1
#
_cell.length_a   1.000
_cell.length_b   1.000
_cell.length_c   1.000
_cell.angle_alpha   90.00
_cell.angle_beta   90.00
_cell.angle_gamma   90.00
#
_symmetry.space_group_name_H-M   'P 1'
#
loop_
_entity.id
_entity.type
_entity.pdbx_description
1 polymer ?
#
loop_
_entity_poly.entity_id
_entity_poly.type
_entity_poly.pdbx_seq_one_letter_code
_entity_poly.pdbx_strand_id
1 'polypeptide(L)' 'MVLKSLNDLKGIVVGEPRKKMVVAVAQDQHSLGAVIKSWRENIVDPILVGDKEKIQNICAEHN' A
#
# COMPACT_ATOMS: atom_id res chain seq x y z
N MET A 1 -24.19 0.95 -11.66
CA MET A 1 -22.97 0.19 -11.97
C MET A 1 -22.95 -1.04 -11.07
N VAL A 2 -22.77 -2.25 -11.61
CA VAL A 2 -22.69 -3.48 -10.81
C VAL A 2 -21.22 -3.86 -10.67
N LEU A 3 -20.71 -3.90 -9.43
CA LEU A 3 -19.34 -4.30 -9.11
C LEU A 3 -19.27 -5.82 -8.97
N LYS A 4 -18.41 -6.48 -9.74
CA LYS A 4 -18.30 -7.95 -9.80
C LYS A 4 -16.94 -8.45 -9.35
N SER A 5 -15.90 -7.60 -9.42
CA SER A 5 -14.52 -7.96 -9.10
C SER A 5 -13.81 -6.86 -8.32
N LEU A 6 -12.71 -7.21 -7.65
CA LEU A 6 -11.81 -6.24 -7.01
C LEU A 6 -11.17 -5.28 -8.02
N ASN A 7 -11.01 -5.70 -9.27
CA ASN A 7 -10.50 -4.82 -10.33
C ASN A 7 -11.49 -3.69 -10.65
N ASP A 8 -12.80 -3.94 -10.52
CA ASP A 8 -13.81 -2.90 -10.72
C ASP A 8 -13.70 -1.82 -9.65
N LEU A 9 -13.41 -2.22 -8.40
CA LEU A 9 -13.14 -1.28 -7.31
C LEU A 9 -11.87 -0.46 -7.59
N LYS A 10 -10.79 -1.12 -8.04
CA LYS A 10 -9.56 -0.44 -8.43
C LYS A 10 -9.83 0.60 -9.53
N GLY A 11 -10.66 0.28 -10.51
CA GLY A 11 -11.04 1.22 -11.57
C GLY A 11 -11.76 2.49 -11.07
N ILE A 12 -12.40 2.44 -9.90
CA ILE A 12 -13.06 3.61 -9.29
C ILE A 12 -12.05 4.51 -8.57
N VAL A 13 -11.04 3.93 -7.92
CA VAL A 13 -10.06 4.70 -7.11
C VAL A 13 -8.86 5.17 -7.90
N VAL A 14 -8.59 4.60 -9.07
CA VAL A 14 -7.50 5.05 -9.94
C VAL A 14 -7.83 6.42 -10.52
N GLY A 15 -6.96 7.41 -10.29
CA GLY A 15 -7.12 8.79 -10.76
C GLY A 15 -7.79 9.73 -9.76
N GLU A 16 -8.38 9.19 -8.69
CA GLU A 16 -8.87 9.98 -7.56
C GLU A 16 -7.70 10.57 -6.74
N PRO A 17 -7.93 11.64 -5.97
CA PRO A 17 -6.92 12.19 -5.06
C PRO A 17 -6.43 11.14 -4.07
N ARG A 18 -5.10 11.07 -3.91
CA ARG A 18 -4.45 10.13 -2.99
C ARG A 18 -4.95 10.35 -1.58
N LYS A 19 -5.33 9.26 -0.91
CA LYS A 19 -5.74 9.29 0.50
C LYS A 19 -4.57 8.89 1.38
N LYS A 20 -4.42 9.57 2.53
CA LYS A 20 -3.45 9.20 3.55
C LYS A 20 -3.90 7.91 4.24
N MET A 21 -3.00 6.93 4.35
CA MET A 21 -3.27 5.63 4.97
C MET A 21 -2.17 5.31 5.98
N VAL A 22 -2.53 4.90 7.20
CA VAL A 22 -1.54 4.52 8.22
C VAL A 22 -1.46 3.00 8.30
N VAL A 23 -0.24 2.46 8.24
CA VAL A 23 0.04 1.03 8.42
C VAL A 23 0.71 0.87 9.78
N ALA A 24 -0.03 0.35 10.76
CA ALA A 24 0.42 0.28 12.15
C ALA A 24 1.53 -0.76 12.39
N VAL A 25 1.67 -1.75 11.49
CA VAL A 25 2.66 -2.82 11.56
C VAL A 25 3.36 -2.92 10.21
N ALA A 26 4.17 -1.92 9.89
CA ALA A 26 4.84 -1.85 8.59
C ALA A 26 5.94 -2.91 8.39
N GLN A 27 6.35 -3.61 9.45
CA GLN A 27 7.27 -4.75 9.37
C GLN A 27 6.61 -6.08 8.98
N ASP A 28 5.31 -6.11 8.68
CA ASP A 28 4.69 -7.27 8.03
C ASP A 28 4.94 -7.21 6.52
N GLN A 29 5.62 -8.22 5.95
CA GLN A 29 6.06 -8.23 4.56
C GLN A 29 4.90 -8.11 3.56
N HIS A 30 3.77 -8.79 3.80
CA HIS A 30 2.63 -8.78 2.89
C HIS A 30 1.94 -7.42 2.90
N SER A 31 1.76 -6.84 4.09
CA SER A 31 1.18 -5.51 4.28
C SER A 31 2.06 -4.43 3.66
N LEU A 32 3.37 -4.47 3.91
CA LEU A 32 4.33 -3.54 3.33
C LEU A 32 4.35 -3.62 1.80
N GLY A 33 4.37 -4.83 1.23
CA GLY A 33 4.33 -5.04 -0.21
C GLY A 33 3.03 -4.51 -0.85
N ALA A 34 1.87 -4.77 -0.24
CA ALA A 34 0.59 -4.28 -0.72
C ALA A 34 0.51 -2.75 -0.72
N VAL A 35 1.06 -2.13 0.33
CA VAL A 35 1.07 -0.67 0.50
C VAL A 35 2.03 -0.01 -0.49
N ILE A 36 3.22 -0.57 -0.68
CA ILE A 36 4.18 -0.08 -1.69
C ILE A 36 3.58 -0.20 -3.09
N LYS A 37 2.92 -1.32 -3.42
CA LYS A 37 2.21 -1.48 -4.70
C LYS A 37 1.13 -0.40 -4.87
N SER A 38 0.31 -0.18 -3.85
CA SER A 38 -0.75 0.84 -3.88
C SER A 38 -0.21 2.27 -4.00
N TRP A 39 0.96 2.54 -3.38
CA TRP A 39 1.67 3.81 -3.52
C TRP A 39 2.21 4.00 -4.95
N ARG A 40 2.83 2.96 -5.55
CA ARG A 40 3.31 2.98 -6.94
C ARG A 40 2.19 3.16 -7.96
N GLU A 41 1.01 2.61 -7.67
CA GLU A 41 -0.20 2.78 -8.48
C GLU A 41 -0.91 4.12 -8.23
N ASN A 42 -0.31 5.02 -7.45
CA ASN A 42 -0.81 6.37 -7.15
C ASN A 42 -2.18 6.40 -6.45
N ILE A 43 -2.50 5.37 -5.65
CA ILE A 43 -3.80 5.23 -4.97
C ILE A 43 -3.76 5.84 -3.56
N VAL A 44 -2.64 5.67 -2.84
CA VAL A 44 -2.52 6.07 -1.41
C VAL A 44 -1.20 6.75 -1.11
N ASP A 45 -1.19 7.63 -0.12
CA ASP A 45 0.01 8.15 0.54
C ASP A 45 0.17 7.46 1.92
N PRO A 46 1.05 6.46 2.02
CA PRO A 46 1.16 5.68 3.24
C PRO A 46 2.04 6.35 4.29
N ILE A 47 1.65 6.17 5.55
CA ILE A 47 2.45 6.47 6.74
C ILE A 47 2.75 5.12 7.38
N LEU A 48 4.02 4.73 7.35
CA LEU A 48 4.49 3.48 7.92
C LEU A 48 4.84 3.68 9.39
N VAL A 49 4.24 2.89 10.26
CA VAL A 49 4.50 2.90 11.70
C VAL A 49 5.05 1.53 12.10
N GLY A 50 6.14 1.53 12.87
CA GLY A 50 6.82 0.31 13.30
C GLY A 50 8.31 0.50 13.51
N ASP A 51 9.02 -0.63 13.55
CA ASP A 51 10.47 -0.67 13.70
C ASP A 51 11.15 -0.31 12.37
N LYS A 52 11.83 0.83 12.35
CA LYS A 52 12.45 1.39 11.15
C LYS A 52 13.50 0.45 10.55
N GLU A 53 14.33 -0.19 11.36
CA GLU A 53 15.40 -1.07 10.87
C GLU A 53 14.79 -2.32 10.23
N LYS A 54 13.80 -2.94 10.88
CA LYS A 54 13.11 -4.10 10.31
C LYS A 54 12.41 -3.77 9.00
N ILE A 55 11.74 -2.62 8.92
CA ILE A 55 11.07 -2.18 7.69
C ILE A 55 12.11 -2.00 6.56
N GLN A 56 13.24 -1.36 6.85
CA GLN A 56 14.31 -1.15 5.86
C GLN A 56 14.96 -2.46 5.41
N ASN A 57 15.17 -3.40 6.32
CA ASN A 57 15.71 -4.73 5.99
C ASN A 57 14.77 -5.49 5.05
N ILE A 58 13.46 -5.52 5.34
CA ILE A 58 12.47 -6.15 4.46
C ILE A 58 12.48 -5.48 3.08
N CYS A 59 12.58 -4.15 3.02
CA CYS A 59 12.69 -3.44 1.74
C CYS A 59 13.98 -3.79 0.98
N ALA A 60 15.11 -3.98 1.67
CA ALA A 60 16.38 -4.32 1.05
C ALA A 60 16.43 -5.77 0.53
N GLU A 61 15.82 -6.72 1.27
CA GLU A 61 15.75 -8.14 0.89
C GLU A 61 14.83 -8.40 -0.30
N HIS A 62 13.84 -7.52 -0.54
CA HIS A 62 12.81 -7.68 -1.56
C HIS A 62 12.85 -6.62 -2.68
N ASN A 63 14.01 -6.00 -2.91
CA ASN A 63 14.20 -4.95 -3.93
C ASN A 63 14.43 -5.51 -5.33
#